data_AF-A0A7C7RFR2-F1
#
_entry.id   AF-A0A7C7RFR2-F1
#
_cell.length_a   1.000
_cell.length_b   1.000
_cell.length_c   1.000
_cell.angle_alpha   90.00
_cell.angle_beta   90.00
_cell.angle_gamma   90.00
#
_symmetry.space_group_name_H-M   'P 1'
#
loop_
_entity.id
_entity.type
_entity.pdbx_description
1 polymer ?
#
loop_
_entity_poly.entity_id
_entity_poly.type
_entity_poly.pdbx_seq_one_letter_code
_entity_poly.pdbx_strand_id
1 'polypeptide(L)'
;MVQSSSLQDQKKRSIVLRLSGIENRLQADALAGIELYYPKADLPPLAEGEYYWHQLEGIEVADSDGNILGTLLNIIEAGYHDVYVVKGDPGEILIPATKKMVKKIDVDRGLMIVDLPPGLIEANAF
;
A
#
# COMPACT_ATOMS: atom_id res chain seq x y z
N MET A 1 -21.97 -1.86 13.64
CA MET A 1 -21.46 -0.47 13.72
C MET A 1 -20.21 -0.51 14.59
N VAL A 2 -19.03 -0.20 14.03
CA VAL A 2 -17.76 -0.16 14.77
C VAL A 2 -17.57 1.28 15.22
N GLN A 3 -17.45 1.50 16.53
CA GLN A 3 -17.04 2.80 17.06
C GLN A 3 -15.56 2.72 17.42
N SER A 4 -14.76 3.62 16.85
CA SER A 4 -13.35 3.80 17.21
C SER A 4 -13.22 4.92 18.26
N SER A 5 -12.40 4.71 19.28
CA SER A 5 -11.95 5.77 20.17
C SER A 5 -10.43 5.71 20.29
N SER A 6 -9.79 6.89 20.25
CA SER A 6 -8.34 7.00 20.45
C SER A 6 -8.06 7.09 21.93
N LEU A 7 -7.27 6.14 22.48
CA LEU A 7 -6.66 6.24 23.80
C LEU A 7 -5.17 6.47 23.58
N GLN A 8 -4.69 7.68 23.90
CA GLN A 8 -3.27 7.98 23.88
C GLN A 8 -2.60 7.41 25.13
N ASP A 9 -2.14 6.16 25.06
CA ASP A 9 -1.19 5.61 26.02
C ASP A 9 0.23 5.85 25.47
N GLN A 10 1.06 6.60 26.20
CA GLN A 10 2.30 7.23 25.69
C GLN A 10 3.42 6.28 25.23
N LYS A 11 3.20 4.97 25.07
CA LYS A 11 4.22 4.00 24.62
C LYS A 11 3.82 3.01 23.51
N LYS A 12 2.57 2.97 23.04
CA LYS A 12 2.18 2.18 21.85
C LYS A 12 1.05 2.87 21.10
N ARG A 13 1.25 3.13 19.80
CA ARG A 13 0.15 3.52 18.89
C ARG A 13 -0.76 2.31 18.71
N SER A 14 -1.77 2.15 19.57
CA SER A 14 -2.82 1.15 19.42
C SER A 14 -4.17 1.80 19.14
N ILE A 15 -4.98 1.13 18.32
CA ILE A 15 -6.38 1.49 18.07
C ILE A 15 -7.24 0.57 18.93
N VAL A 16 -8.24 1.13 19.61
CA VAL A 16 -9.24 0.36 20.36
C VAL A 16 -10.57 0.48 19.63
N LEU A 17 -11.19 -0.68 19.36
CA LEU A 17 -12.48 -0.78 18.68
C LEU A 17 -13.53 -1.33 19.64
N ARG A 18 -14.73 -0.75 19.62
CA ARG A 18 -15.92 -1.34 20.22
C ARG A 18 -16.77 -1.97 19.13
N LEU A 19 -16.95 -3.29 19.22
CA LEU A 19 -17.79 -4.06 18.30
C LEU A 19 -19.18 -4.25 18.91
N SER A 20 -20.22 -4.03 18.10
CA SER A 20 -21.60 -4.31 18.51
C SER A 20 -21.76 -5.81 18.78
N GLY A 21 -22.45 -6.17 19.88
CA GLY A 21 -22.61 -7.56 20.33
C GLY A 21 -21.47 -8.09 21.22
N ILE A 22 -20.41 -7.30 21.45
CA ILE A 22 -19.32 -7.62 22.37
C ILE A 22 -19.39 -6.65 23.55
N GLU A 23 -19.80 -7.16 24.71
CA GLU A 23 -20.16 -6.35 25.88
C GLU A 23 -19.24 -6.56 27.09
N ASN A 24 -18.41 -7.60 27.06
CA ASN A 24 -17.51 -7.91 28.16
C ASN A 24 -16.16 -8.42 27.67
N ARG A 25 -15.20 -8.44 28.60
CA ARG A 25 -13.82 -8.86 28.34
C ARG A 25 -13.71 -10.29 27.79
N LEU A 26 -14.51 -11.24 28.31
CA LEU A 26 -14.44 -12.63 27.87
C LEU A 26 -14.81 -12.78 26.39
N GLN A 27 -15.84 -12.05 25.94
CA GLN A 27 -16.23 -12.02 24.53
C GLN A 27 -15.17 -11.36 23.64
N ALA A 28 -14.51 -10.30 24.13
CA ALA A 28 -13.43 -9.65 23.39
C ALA A 28 -12.17 -10.54 23.31
N ASP A 29 -11.80 -11.20 24.40
CA ASP A 29 -10.64 -12.11 24.46
C ASP A 29 -10.81 -13.30 23.49
N ALA A 30 -12.06 -13.77 23.28
CA ALA A 30 -12.37 -14.81 22.30
C ALA A 30 -12.14 -14.40 20.83
N LEU A 31 -12.02 -13.10 20.56
CA LEU A 31 -11.70 -12.56 19.23
C LEU A 31 -10.19 -12.30 19.04
N ALA A 32 -9.36 -12.59 20.05
CA ALA A 32 -7.92 -12.38 19.90
C ALA A 32 -7.33 -13.32 18.84
N GLY A 33 -6.56 -12.76 17.91
CA GLY A 33 -5.90 -13.51 16.84
C GLY A 33 -6.76 -13.80 15.62
N ILE A 34 -8.02 -13.35 15.58
CA ILE A 34 -8.83 -13.43 14.36
C ILE A 34 -8.52 -12.25 13.43
N GLU A 35 -8.68 -12.47 12.13
CA GLU A 35 -8.53 -11.43 11.13
C GLU A 35 -9.82 -10.60 11.00
N LEU A 36 -9.64 -9.28 10.87
CA LEU A 36 -10.74 -8.35 10.63
C LEU A 36 -10.76 -7.96 9.15
N TYR A 37 -11.86 -8.27 8.48
CA TYR A 37 -12.09 -7.92 7.08
C TYR A 37 -13.08 -6.76 6.95
N TYR A 38 -12.92 -5.99 5.88
CA TYR A 38 -13.84 -4.91 5.51
C TYR A 38 -14.30 -5.10 4.05
N PRO A 39 -15.61 -5.06 3.76
CA PRO A 39 -16.09 -5.25 2.39
C PRO A 39 -15.51 -4.23 1.43
N LYS A 40 -14.97 -4.68 0.30
CA LYS A 40 -14.43 -3.78 -0.74
C LYS A 40 -15.47 -2.78 -1.27
N ALA A 41 -16.74 -3.20 -1.33
CA ALA A 41 -17.84 -2.35 -1.79
C ALA A 41 -18.16 -1.17 -0.85
N ASP A 42 -17.74 -1.26 0.41
CA ASP A 42 -17.99 -0.24 1.43
C ASP A 42 -16.78 0.70 1.62
N LEU A 43 -15.72 0.55 0.80
CA LEU A 43 -14.52 1.38 0.88
C LEU A 43 -14.88 2.84 0.53
N PRO A 44 -14.34 3.82 1.27
CA PRO A 44 -14.48 5.23 0.92
C PRO A 44 -14.06 5.51 -0.53
N PRO A 45 -14.73 6.44 -1.23
CA PRO A 45 -14.25 6.90 -2.51
C PRO A 45 -12.91 7.61 -2.34
N LEU A 46 -12.01 7.39 -3.29
CA LEU A 46 -10.69 8.01 -3.33
C LEU A 46 -10.70 9.30 -4.16
N ALA A 47 -9.80 10.23 -3.86
CA ALA A 47 -9.59 11.38 -4.73
C ALA A 47 -8.87 10.95 -6.02
N GLU A 48 -8.87 11.84 -7.02
CA GLU A 48 -8.14 11.58 -8.27
C GLU A 48 -6.64 11.37 -7.99
N GLY A 49 -6.10 10.25 -8.50
CA GLY A 49 -4.71 9.87 -8.31
C GLY A 49 -4.39 9.19 -6.97
N GLU A 50 -5.40 8.92 -6.13
CA GLU A 50 -5.27 8.06 -4.96
C GLU A 50 -5.71 6.63 -5.29
N TYR A 51 -5.02 5.66 -4.70
CA TYR A 51 -5.27 4.23 -4.92
C TYR A 51 -5.11 3.48 -3.61
N TYR A 52 -5.94 2.46 -3.40
CA TYR A 52 -5.68 1.47 -2.36
C TYR A 52 -4.53 0.56 -2.79
N TRP A 53 -3.64 0.18 -1.87
CA TRP A 53 -2.49 -0.68 -2.18
C TRP A 53 -2.88 -2.00 -2.87
N HIS A 54 -3.99 -2.62 -2.45
CA HIS A 54 -4.49 -3.85 -3.06
C HIS A 54 -4.96 -3.68 -4.52
N GLN A 55 -5.09 -2.45 -5.02
CA GLN A 55 -5.37 -2.16 -6.43
C GLN A 55 -4.09 -2.06 -7.26
N LEU A 56 -2.95 -1.84 -6.61
CA LEU A 56 -1.65 -1.63 -7.26
C LEU A 56 -0.80 -2.90 -7.26
N GLU A 57 -0.92 -3.75 -6.23
CA GLU A 57 -0.18 -5.01 -6.17
C GLU A 57 -0.40 -5.86 -7.44
N GLY A 58 0.69 -6.29 -8.06
CA GLY A 58 0.66 -7.11 -9.28
C GLY A 58 0.58 -6.35 -10.60
N ILE A 59 0.51 -5.01 -10.60
CA ILE A 59 0.51 -4.25 -11.86
C ILE A 59 1.90 -4.22 -12.50
N GLU A 60 1.93 -4.20 -13.83
CA GLU A 60 3.14 -4.05 -14.62
C GLU A 60 3.68 -2.62 -14.50
N VAL A 61 5.00 -2.48 -14.39
CA VAL A 61 5.68 -1.19 -14.30
C VAL A 61 6.58 -1.03 -15.51
N ALA A 62 6.39 0.07 -16.24
CA ALA A 62 7.16 0.39 -17.44
C ALA A 62 7.74 1.81 -17.36
N ASP A 63 8.82 2.05 -18.09
CA ASP A 63 9.34 3.40 -18.30
C ASP A 63 8.50 4.19 -19.33
N SER A 64 8.89 5.45 -19.58
CA SER A 64 8.20 6.32 -20.54
C SER A 64 8.38 5.92 -22.01
N ASP A 65 9.37 5.07 -22.31
CA ASP A 65 9.61 4.51 -23.64
C ASP A 65 8.84 3.20 -23.86
N GLY A 66 8.18 2.68 -22.81
CA GLY A 66 7.39 1.46 -22.84
C GLY A 66 8.18 0.19 -22.54
N ASN A 67 9.43 0.31 -22.06
CA ASN A 67 10.20 -0.86 -21.63
C ASN A 67 9.65 -1.34 -20.29
N ILE A 68 9.35 -2.63 -20.20
CA ILE A 68 8.87 -3.24 -18.97
C ILE A 68 10.04 -3.38 -17.99
N LEU A 69 9.89 -2.76 -16.82
CA LEU A 69 10.86 -2.83 -15.73
C LEU A 69 10.55 -4.02 -14.81
N GLY A 70 9.28 -4.41 -14.70
CA GLY A 70 8.87 -5.55 -13.87
C GLY A 70 7.43 -5.44 -13.39
N THR A 71 7.15 -6.07 -12.25
CA THR A 71 5.83 -6.09 -11.62
C THR A 71 5.91 -5.52 -10.21
N LEU A 72 4.94 -4.69 -9.82
CA LEU A 72 4.84 -4.17 -8.46
C LEU A 72 4.56 -5.33 -7.48
N LEU A 73 5.54 -5.68 -6.65
CA LEU A 73 5.48 -6.78 -5.71
C LEU A 73 4.94 -6.35 -4.35
N ASN A 74 5.38 -5.19 -3.87
CA ASN A 74 5.06 -4.71 -2.52
C ASN A 74 5.16 -3.18 -2.42
N ILE A 75 4.57 -2.62 -1.36
CA ILE A 75 4.64 -1.20 -1.03
C ILE A 75 5.16 -1.07 0.41
N ILE A 76 6.22 -0.30 0.58
CA ILE A 76 6.81 0.00 1.89
C ILE A 76 6.36 1.38 2.33
N GLU A 77 5.69 1.47 3.49
CA GLU A 77 5.38 2.75 4.12
C GLU A 77 6.67 3.39 4.66
N ALA A 78 7.22 4.35 3.93
CA ALA A 78 8.48 5.01 4.30
C ALA A 78 8.26 6.48 4.65
N GLY A 79 7.66 6.74 5.82
CA GLY A 79 7.62 8.05 6.49
C GLY A 79 7.02 9.22 5.71
N TYR A 80 7.71 9.72 4.68
CA TYR A 80 7.28 10.79 3.78
C TYR A 80 6.60 10.30 2.51
N HIS A 81 7.14 9.25 1.89
CA HIS A 81 6.62 8.69 0.64
C HIS A 81 6.68 7.18 0.71
N ASP A 82 5.63 6.52 0.22
CA ASP A 82 5.68 5.08 0.02
C ASP A 82 6.80 4.72 -0.97
N VAL A 83 7.38 3.53 -0.82
CA VAL A 83 8.36 2.98 -1.76
C VAL A 83 7.77 1.76 -2.42
N TYR A 84 7.67 1.81 -3.75
CA TYR A 84 7.25 0.70 -4.58
C TYR A 84 8.41 -0.26 -4.79
N VAL A 85 8.19 -1.53 -4.48
CA VAL A 85 9.12 -2.63 -4.72
C VAL A 85 8.72 -3.31 -6.01
N VAL A 86 9.45 -3.05 -7.08
CA VAL A 86 9.19 -3.63 -8.40
C VAL A 86 10.14 -4.79 -8.62
N LYS A 87 9.60 -5.98 -8.86
CA LYS A 87 10.39 -7.16 -9.18
C LYS A 87 10.66 -7.22 -10.68
N GLY A 88 11.92 -7.10 -11.07
CA GLY A 88 12.39 -7.09 -12.46
C GLY A 88 13.70 -7.86 -12.64
N ASP A 89 14.35 -7.65 -13.79
CA ASP A 89 15.70 -8.14 -14.09
C ASP A 89 16.71 -6.97 -13.89
N PRO A 90 17.76 -7.10 -13.05
CA PRO A 90 18.24 -8.30 -12.36
C PRO A 90 17.71 -8.55 -10.94
N GLY A 91 16.75 -7.76 -10.46
CA GLY A 91 16.23 -7.93 -9.10
C GLY A 91 15.13 -6.96 -8.72
N GLU A 92 15.13 -6.52 -7.46
CA GLU A 92 14.16 -5.55 -6.96
C GLU A 92 14.61 -4.11 -7.26
N ILE A 93 13.69 -3.32 -7.79
CA ILE A 93 13.86 -1.89 -8.04
C ILE A 93 12.98 -1.16 -7.02
N LEU A 94 13.62 -0.33 -6.19
CA LEU A 94 12.94 0.52 -5.22
C LEU A 94 12.64 1.87 -5.84
N ILE A 95 11.35 2.19 -5.99
CA ILE A 95 10.87 3.42 -6.62
C ILE A 95 10.07 4.23 -5.59
N PRO A 96 10.58 5.38 -5.13
CA PRO A 96 9.79 6.31 -4.33
C PRO A 96 8.51 6.74 -5.06
N ALA A 97 7.35 6.58 -4.43
CA ALA A 97 6.02 6.88 -4.97
C ALA A 97 5.75 8.40 -5.02
N THR A 98 6.60 9.14 -5.72
CA THR A 98 6.51 10.59 -5.88
C THR A 98 5.90 10.94 -7.23
N LYS A 99 5.23 12.10 -7.31
CA LYS A 99 4.72 12.64 -8.59
C LYS A 99 5.80 12.86 -9.65
N LYS A 100 7.07 12.93 -9.25
CA LYS A 100 8.19 13.06 -10.19
C LYS A 100 8.50 11.74 -10.87
N MET A 101 8.46 10.63 -10.12
CA MET A 101 8.81 9.30 -10.61
C MET A 101 7.61 8.57 -11.19
N VAL A 102 6.43 8.65 -10.56
CA VAL A 102 5.22 7.98 -11.02
C VAL A 102 4.42 8.96 -11.88
N LYS A 103 4.38 8.71 -13.19
CA LYS A 103 3.71 9.61 -14.15
C LYS A 103 2.26 9.24 -14.38
N LYS A 104 1.97 7.94 -14.38
CA LYS A 104 0.62 7.43 -14.63
C LYS A 104 0.43 6.10 -13.93
N ILE A 105 -0.75 5.90 -13.36
CA ILE A 105 -1.26 4.60 -12.92
C ILE A 105 -2.56 4.35 -13.66
N ASP A 106 -2.68 3.19 -14.28
CA ASP A 106 -3.86 2.73 -15.00
C ASP A 106 -4.24 1.36 -14.44
N VAL A 107 -5.03 1.37 -13.36
CA VAL A 107 -5.41 0.15 -12.63
C VAL A 107 -6.23 -0.80 -13.51
N ASP A 108 -7.08 -0.26 -14.38
CA ASP A 108 -7.92 -1.07 -15.29
C ASP A 108 -7.07 -1.85 -16.29
N ARG A 109 -5.97 -1.25 -16.76
CA ARG A 109 -5.01 -1.93 -17.64
C ARG A 109 -3.93 -2.70 -16.87
N GLY A 110 -3.83 -2.52 -15.56
CA GLY A 110 -2.77 -3.07 -14.74
C GLY A 110 -1.38 -2.54 -15.11
N LEU A 111 -1.26 -1.24 -15.39
CA LEU A 111 -0.01 -0.62 -15.85
C LEU A 111 0.33 0.67 -15.07
N MET A 112 1.58 0.78 -14.64
CA MET A 112 2.18 1.99 -14.09
C MET A 112 3.30 2.48 -15.00
N ILE A 113 3.30 3.77 -15.33
CA ILE A 113 4.38 4.43 -16.07
C ILE A 113 5.22 5.25 -15.10
N VAL A 114 6.53 4.99 -15.13
CA VAL A 114 7.53 5.70 -14.33
C VAL A 114 8.56 6.43 -15.19
N ASP A 115 9.24 7.39 -14.57
CA ASP A 115 10.34 8.17 -15.13
C ASP A 115 11.41 8.25 -14.05
N LEU A 116 12.40 7.37 -14.18
CA LEU A 116 13.43 7.16 -13.17
C LEU A 116 14.66 7.99 -13.53
N PRO A 117 15.30 8.66 -12.56
CA PRO A 117 16.56 9.33 -12.83
C PRO A 117 17.64 8.31 -13.24
N PRO A 118 18.57 8.68 -14.13
CA PRO A 118 19.69 7.82 -14.50
C PRO A 118 20.45 7.34 -13.26
N GLY A 119 20.86 6.07 -13.23
CA GLY A 119 21.61 5.50 -12.11
C GLY A 119 20.75 4.91 -10.98
N LEU A 120 19.42 5.10 -10.97
CA LEU A 120 18.57 4.60 -9.89
C LEU A 120 18.52 3.07 -9.84
N ILE A 121 18.38 2.42 -11.01
CA ILE A 121 18.27 0.96 -11.09
C ILE A 121 19.61 0.33 -10.68
N GLU A 122 20.72 0.91 -11.12
CA GLU A 122 22.07 0.47 -10.81
C GLU A 122 22.39 0.63 -9.31
N ALA A 123 21.91 1.71 -8.68
CA ALA A 123 22.06 1.92 -7.25
C ALA A 123 21.27 0.91 -6.39
N ASN A 124 20.25 0.25 -6.97
CA ASN A 124 19.48 -0.80 -6.31
C ASN A 124 20.11 -2.20 -6.47
N ALA A 125 21.06 -2.36 -7.39
CA ALA A 125 21.77 -3.63 -7.61
C ALA A 125 22.84 -3.83 -6.52
N PHE A 126 22.47 -4.55 -5.46
CA PHE A 126 23.39 -5.06 -4.44
C PHE A 126 23.80 -6.50 -4.72
#